data_AF-A0A382CCF1-F1
#
_entry.id   AF-A0A382CCF1-F1
#
_cell.length_a   1.000
_cell.length_b   1.000
_cell.length_c   1.000
_cell.angle_alpha   90.00
_cell.angle_beta   90.00
_cell.angle_gamma   90.00
#
_symmetry.space_group_name_H-M   'P 1'
#
loop_
_entity.id
_entity.type
_entity.pdbx_description
1 polymer ?
#
loop_
_entity_poly.entity_id
_entity_poly.type
_entity_poly.pdbx_seq_one_letter_code
_entity_poly.pdbx_strand_id
1 'polypeptide(L)'
;MFNNDERYWDIHKLNKWFAISSILFLVSMAWTFIDDNDDEFKIYQREFRKMEIEISEQNLQNEDELVKADRLSHENNLADAEAKLNTQQSKLDELENNLAELKARHYNENMIYQGQKAEVDGLKYLVESENAHQNNGDHHGPSHKNEYLAALNLLDEFRLIKEGTEIEISENEDAIKSMKAEIKLRSDELNMVLKKVNILDNKLKKIDRNRMTLANQVGDVVRDLPILDFLDPYYKINQVVVRDVKYDVNFAEVPKVDRCTSCHLGIDNPDFSDTPQPYTTHPNLDLYITSASPHPMDNFGCTSCHAGRGRGTSFVSSTHTPNTPEDEERWKEEYDWEKMHHWLQPMLPTRYTQASCFKCHS
;
A
#
# COMPACT_ATOMS: atom_id res chain seq x y z
N MET A 1 -65.63 34.53 4.07
CA MET A 1 -64.25 34.01 4.19
C MET A 1 -63.58 34.36 2.88
N PHE A 2 -62.76 35.41 2.87
CA PHE A 2 -62.30 36.09 1.66
C PHE A 2 -61.22 35.26 0.94
N ASN A 3 -61.50 34.79 -0.27
CA ASN A 3 -60.49 34.32 -1.23
C ASN A 3 -59.89 35.55 -1.93
N ASN A 4 -59.07 36.32 -1.22
CA ASN A 4 -58.25 37.36 -1.82
C ASN A 4 -56.83 36.81 -1.99
N ASP A 5 -56.51 36.33 -3.18
CA ASP A 5 -55.12 36.26 -3.62
C ASP A 5 -55.00 37.17 -4.84
N GLU A 6 -54.42 38.36 -4.66
CA GLU A 6 -54.08 39.33 -5.71
C GLU A 6 -52.89 38.81 -6.55
N ARG A 7 -53.04 37.64 -7.17
CA ARG A 7 -51.97 37.01 -7.97
C ARG A 7 -52.50 36.64 -9.34
N TYR A 8 -51.76 37.04 -10.39
CA TYR A 8 -52.10 36.78 -11.80
C TYR A 8 -52.04 35.28 -12.19
N TRP A 9 -51.71 34.37 -11.26
CA TRP A 9 -51.59 32.93 -11.50
C TRP A 9 -52.00 32.09 -10.28
N ASP A 10 -52.45 30.86 -10.56
CA ASP A 10 -52.84 29.86 -9.57
C ASP A 10 -51.60 29.23 -8.92
N ILE A 11 -51.40 29.54 -7.62
CA ILE A 11 -50.26 29.08 -6.83
C ILE A 11 -50.15 27.56 -6.73
N HIS A 12 -51.28 26.85 -6.65
CA HIS A 12 -51.25 25.40 -6.54
C HIS A 12 -50.78 24.75 -7.85
N LYS A 13 -51.20 25.32 -9.00
CA LYS A 13 -50.70 24.89 -10.32
C LYS A 13 -49.22 25.23 -10.50
N LEU A 14 -48.80 26.44 -10.11
CA LEU A 14 -47.39 26.85 -10.21
C LEU A 14 -46.49 25.94 -9.37
N ASN A 15 -46.84 25.71 -8.10
CA ASN A 15 -46.06 24.85 -7.20
C ASN A 15 -46.02 23.40 -7.70
N LYS A 16 -47.10 22.89 -8.28
CA LYS A 16 -47.14 21.55 -8.89
C LYS A 16 -46.16 21.44 -10.05
N TRP A 17 -46.17 22.38 -10.98
CA TRP A 17 -45.26 22.38 -12.13
C TRP A 17 -43.81 22.62 -11.72
N PHE A 18 -43.57 23.51 -10.75
CA PHE A 18 -42.26 23.70 -10.17
C PHE A 18 -41.73 22.39 -9.59
N ALA A 19 -42.50 21.71 -8.73
CA ALA A 19 -42.09 20.43 -8.14
C ALA A 19 -41.79 19.36 -9.20
N ILE A 20 -42.64 19.22 -10.23
CA ILE A 20 -42.39 18.29 -11.35
C ILE A 20 -41.09 18.65 -12.07
N SER A 21 -40.88 19.92 -12.42
CA SER A 21 -39.68 20.37 -13.11
C SER A 21 -38.41 20.18 -12.27
N SER A 22 -38.48 20.39 -10.96
CA SER A 22 -37.35 20.15 -10.04
C SER A 22 -37.00 18.68 -9.93
N ILE A 23 -37.99 17.78 -9.90
CA ILE A 23 -37.76 16.33 -9.91
C ILE A 23 -37.13 15.89 -11.23
N LEU A 24 -37.66 16.37 -12.37
CA LEU A 24 -37.09 16.05 -13.70
C LEU A 24 -35.65 16.56 -13.83
N PHE A 25 -35.38 17.78 -13.35
CA PHE A 25 -34.03 18.32 -13.32
C PHE A 25 -33.10 17.50 -12.43
N LEU A 26 -33.55 17.09 -11.25
CA LEU A 26 -32.78 16.23 -10.35
C LEU A 26 -32.45 14.87 -10.99
N VAL A 27 -33.44 14.24 -11.62
CA VAL A 27 -33.25 12.96 -12.33
C VAL A 27 -32.29 13.12 -13.50
N SER A 28 -32.43 14.20 -14.30
CA SER A 28 -31.54 14.50 -15.41
C SER A 28 -30.09 14.74 -14.93
N MET A 29 -29.93 15.52 -13.85
CA MET A 29 -28.62 15.77 -13.24
C MET A 29 -27.99 14.46 -12.75
N ALA A 30 -28.75 13.65 -12.00
CA ALA A 30 -28.27 12.35 -11.51
C ALA A 30 -27.90 11.42 -12.68
N TRP A 31 -28.68 11.42 -13.76
CA TRP A 31 -28.36 10.68 -14.97
C TRP A 31 -27.05 11.13 -15.60
N THR A 32 -26.82 12.43 -15.78
CA THR A 32 -25.54 12.95 -16.31
C THR A 32 -24.36 12.52 -15.46
N PHE A 33 -24.48 12.55 -14.13
CA PHE A 33 -23.39 12.10 -13.24
C PHE A 33 -23.14 10.59 -13.33
N ILE A 34 -24.18 9.78 -13.51
CA ILE A 34 -24.02 8.33 -13.68
C ILE A 34 -23.34 8.04 -15.02
N ASP A 35 -23.80 8.69 -16.09
CA ASP A 35 -23.27 8.54 -17.46
C ASP A 35 -21.80 8.98 -17.56
N ASP A 36 -21.46 10.15 -17.01
CA ASP A 36 -20.08 10.68 -16.99
C ASP A 36 -19.12 9.83 -16.13
N ASN A 37 -19.64 9.09 -15.14
CA ASN A 37 -18.84 8.24 -14.27
C ASN A 37 -18.63 6.81 -14.81
N ASP A 38 -19.38 6.38 -15.82
CA ASP A 38 -19.31 5.02 -16.38
C ASP A 38 -18.25 4.89 -17.48
N ASP A 39 -17.00 5.22 -17.12
CA ASP A 39 -15.86 5.08 -18.02
C ASP A 39 -15.64 3.61 -18.47
N GLU A 40 -15.35 3.40 -19.76
CA GLU A 40 -15.17 2.07 -20.37
C GLU A 40 -14.13 1.20 -19.62
N PHE A 41 -13.02 1.79 -19.14
CA PHE A 41 -11.99 1.04 -18.40
C PHE A 41 -12.53 0.36 -17.13
N LYS A 42 -13.58 0.91 -16.50
CA LYS A 42 -14.19 0.34 -15.29
C LYS A 42 -14.89 -0.99 -15.60
N ILE A 43 -15.36 -1.20 -16.83
CA ILE A 43 -15.94 -2.48 -17.26
C ILE A 43 -14.85 -3.56 -17.23
N TYR A 44 -13.69 -3.27 -17.83
CA TYR A 44 -12.59 -4.23 -17.85
C TYR A 44 -12.08 -4.56 -16.45
N GLN A 45 -12.00 -3.58 -15.54
CA GLN A 45 -11.59 -3.81 -14.15
C GLN A 45 -12.60 -4.65 -13.35
N ARG A 46 -13.90 -4.42 -13.55
CA ARG A 46 -14.98 -5.22 -12.93
C ARG A 46 -14.90 -6.68 -13.37
N GLU A 47 -14.65 -6.93 -14.65
CA GLU A 47 -14.51 -8.29 -15.20
C GLU A 47 -13.22 -8.96 -14.72
N PHE A 48 -12.08 -8.26 -14.79
CA PHE A 48 -10.81 -8.76 -14.26
C PHE A 48 -10.91 -9.18 -12.81
N ARG A 49 -11.63 -8.40 -11.98
CA ARG A 49 -11.80 -8.71 -10.56
C ARG A 49 -12.48 -10.05 -10.32
N LYS A 50 -13.49 -10.40 -11.13
CA LYS A 50 -14.16 -11.70 -11.03
C LYS A 50 -13.18 -12.83 -11.31
N MET A 51 -12.41 -12.72 -12.40
CA MET A 51 -11.38 -13.70 -12.75
C MET A 51 -10.26 -13.75 -11.70
N GLU A 52 -9.83 -12.62 -11.17
CA GLU A 52 -8.80 -12.55 -10.14
C GLU A 52 -9.24 -13.29 -8.87
N ILE A 53 -10.51 -13.17 -8.47
CA ILE A 53 -11.07 -13.89 -7.33
C ILE A 53 -11.05 -15.40 -7.62
N GLU A 54 -11.57 -15.83 -8.77
CA GLU A 54 -11.65 -17.24 -9.16
C GLU A 54 -10.26 -17.90 -9.23
N ILE A 55 -9.31 -17.27 -9.92
CA ILE A 55 -7.92 -17.75 -10.04
C ILE A 55 -7.25 -17.78 -8.66
N SER A 56 -7.42 -16.73 -7.85
CA SER A 56 -6.82 -16.69 -6.51
C SER A 56 -7.42 -17.74 -5.57
N GLU A 57 -8.71 -18.05 -5.70
CA GLU A 57 -9.39 -19.09 -4.93
C GLU A 57 -8.93 -20.49 -5.33
N GLN A 58 -8.81 -20.75 -6.64
CA GLN A 58 -8.23 -21.99 -7.15
C GLN A 58 -6.78 -22.17 -6.68
N ASN A 59 -5.96 -21.12 -6.77
CA ASN A 59 -4.57 -21.14 -6.29
C ASN A 59 -4.49 -21.37 -4.78
N LEU A 60 -5.40 -20.77 -3.99
CA LEU A 60 -5.48 -21.02 -2.55
C LEU A 60 -5.80 -22.48 -2.25
N GLN A 61 -6.81 -23.05 -2.91
CA GLN A 61 -7.20 -24.46 -2.71
C GLN A 61 -6.05 -25.41 -3.06
N ASN A 62 -5.38 -25.18 -4.19
CA ASN A 62 -4.23 -25.98 -4.60
C ASN A 62 -3.08 -25.88 -3.58
N GLU A 63 -2.74 -24.67 -3.12
CA GLU A 63 -1.67 -24.49 -2.14
C GLU A 63 -2.05 -25.08 -0.77
N ASP A 64 -3.30 -24.93 -0.32
CA ASP A 64 -3.81 -25.55 0.91
C ASP A 64 -3.71 -27.08 0.86
N GLU A 65 -4.05 -27.70 -0.28
CA GLU A 65 -3.91 -29.13 -0.49
C GLU A 65 -2.44 -29.58 -0.47
N LEU A 66 -1.56 -28.81 -1.12
CA LEU A 66 -0.12 -29.09 -1.17
C LEU A 66 0.51 -29.04 0.24
N VAL A 67 0.17 -28.05 1.04
CA VAL A 67 0.76 -27.88 2.38
C VAL A 67 0.04 -28.66 3.47
N LYS A 68 -1.09 -29.33 3.18
CA LYS A 68 -1.97 -29.96 4.19
C LYS A 68 -1.24 -30.91 5.14
N ALA A 69 -0.39 -31.79 4.61
CA ALA A 69 0.34 -32.78 5.40
C ALA A 69 1.41 -32.11 6.29
N ASP A 70 2.19 -31.21 5.71
CA ASP A 70 3.24 -30.46 6.41
C ASP A 70 2.64 -29.55 7.48
N ARG A 71 1.54 -28.86 7.17
CA ARG A 71 0.76 -28.04 8.09
C ARG A 71 0.36 -28.83 9.34
N LEU A 72 -0.27 -30.01 9.17
CA LEU A 72 -0.68 -30.84 10.31
C LEU A 72 0.52 -31.26 11.17
N SER A 73 1.64 -31.60 10.54
CA SER A 73 2.88 -31.94 11.24
C SER A 73 3.41 -30.76 12.07
N HIS A 74 3.51 -29.58 11.46
CA HIS A 74 3.99 -28.37 12.13
C HIS A 74 3.01 -27.85 13.21
N GLU A 75 1.70 -27.94 13.00
CA GLU A 75 0.67 -27.62 13.99
C GLU A 75 0.78 -28.54 15.22
N ASN A 76 0.97 -29.86 15.02
CA ASN A 76 1.19 -30.79 16.13
C ASN A 76 2.50 -30.49 16.87
N ASN A 77 3.60 -30.23 16.16
CA ASN A 77 4.88 -29.88 16.77
C ASN A 77 4.81 -28.58 17.59
N LEU A 78 4.04 -27.60 17.11
CA LEU A 78 3.78 -26.35 17.83
C LEU A 78 2.94 -26.62 19.08
N ALA A 79 1.86 -27.41 18.97
CA ALA A 79 1.03 -27.78 20.11
C ALA A 79 1.82 -28.56 21.19
N ASP A 80 2.73 -29.44 20.78
CA ASP A 80 3.62 -30.16 21.69
C ASP A 80 4.60 -29.21 22.41
N ALA A 81 5.15 -28.22 21.69
CA ALA A 81 6.01 -27.19 22.29
C ALA A 81 5.25 -26.29 23.26
N GLU A 82 4.01 -25.91 22.93
CA GLU A 82 3.11 -25.18 23.81
C GLU A 82 2.77 -25.99 25.07
N ALA A 83 2.47 -27.28 24.93
CA ALA A 83 2.22 -28.18 26.05
C ALA A 83 3.44 -28.28 26.99
N LYS A 84 4.66 -28.35 26.44
CA LYS A 84 5.90 -28.31 27.24
C LYS A 84 6.06 -26.99 27.99
N LEU A 85 5.86 -25.84 27.34
CA LEU A 85 5.96 -24.54 28.00
C LEU A 85 4.91 -24.39 29.11
N ASN A 86 3.69 -24.88 28.88
CA ASN A 86 2.62 -24.86 29.88
C ASN A 86 3.00 -25.59 31.17
N THR A 87 3.83 -26.63 31.11
CA THR A 87 4.35 -27.28 32.34
C THR A 87 5.30 -26.39 33.15
N GLN A 88 5.90 -25.39 32.51
CA GLN A 88 6.82 -24.42 33.10
C GLN A 88 6.17 -23.04 33.27
N GLN A 89 4.84 -22.92 33.07
CA GLN A 89 4.14 -21.64 33.07
C GLN A 89 4.36 -20.85 34.37
N SER A 90 4.29 -21.52 35.52
CA SER A 90 4.54 -20.86 36.82
C SER A 90 5.93 -20.23 36.91
N LYS A 91 6.96 -20.85 36.30
CA LYS A 91 8.32 -20.31 36.29
C LYS A 91 8.44 -19.16 35.29
N LEU A 92 7.73 -19.25 34.16
CA LEU A 92 7.66 -18.15 33.20
C LEU A 92 6.99 -16.92 33.82
N ASP A 93 5.87 -17.11 34.51
CA ASP A 93 5.14 -16.04 35.20
C ASP A 93 6.01 -15.40 36.30
N GLU A 94 6.79 -16.19 37.03
CA GLU A 94 7.75 -15.70 38.02
C GLU A 94 8.83 -14.82 37.37
N LEU A 95 9.42 -15.28 36.27
CA LEU A 95 10.42 -14.50 35.52
C LEU A 95 9.83 -13.20 34.96
N GLU A 96 8.62 -13.24 34.41
CA GLU A 96 7.92 -12.07 33.89
C GLU A 96 7.59 -11.04 34.98
N ASN A 97 7.16 -11.50 36.16
CA ASN A 97 6.94 -10.63 37.32
C ASN A 97 8.27 -10.02 37.82
N ASN A 98 9.32 -10.84 37.96
CA ASN A 98 10.66 -10.36 38.33
C ASN A 98 11.17 -9.33 37.32
N LEU A 99 10.93 -9.54 36.02
CA LEU A 99 11.32 -8.59 34.97
C LEU A 99 10.58 -7.25 35.13
N ALA A 100 9.29 -7.27 35.47
CA ALA A 100 8.52 -6.06 35.73
C ALA A 100 9.06 -5.28 36.94
N GLU A 101 9.40 -5.98 38.03
CA GLU A 101 10.02 -5.37 39.22
C GLU A 101 11.40 -4.78 38.92
N LEU A 102 12.25 -5.53 38.21
CA LEU A 102 13.57 -5.06 37.77
C LEU A 102 13.47 -3.82 36.87
N LYS A 103 12.50 -3.78 35.94
CA LYS A 103 12.25 -2.61 35.09
C LYS A 103 11.82 -1.39 35.90
N ALA A 104 10.98 -1.57 36.93
CA ALA A 104 10.60 -0.48 37.84
C ALA A 104 11.79 0.03 38.66
N ARG A 105 12.63 -0.88 39.18
CA ARG A 105 13.87 -0.55 39.90
C ARG A 105 14.85 0.20 38.99
N HIS A 106 15.13 -0.33 37.81
CA HIS A 106 16.00 0.29 36.81
C HIS A 106 15.51 1.69 36.40
N TYR A 107 14.19 1.88 36.25
CA TYR A 107 13.62 3.19 35.94
C TYR A 107 13.99 4.23 37.00
N ASN A 108 13.87 3.89 38.29
CA ASN A 108 14.24 4.78 39.39
C ASN A 108 15.76 5.04 39.44
N GLU A 109 16.58 4.00 39.33
CA GLU A 109 18.04 4.12 39.33
C GLU A 109 18.56 4.94 38.13
N ASN A 110 17.99 4.75 36.95
CA ASN A 110 18.31 5.55 35.77
C ASN A 110 17.88 7.01 35.97
N MET A 111 16.74 7.28 36.60
CA MET A 111 16.32 8.65 36.93
C MET A 111 17.32 9.34 37.87
N ILE A 112 17.80 8.63 38.90
CA ILE A 112 18.82 9.13 39.83
C ILE A 112 20.12 9.43 39.07
N TYR A 113 20.57 8.50 38.23
CA TYR A 113 21.77 8.69 37.39
C TYR A 113 21.64 9.91 36.46
N GLN A 114 20.51 10.09 35.77
CA GLN A 114 20.30 11.26 34.91
C GLN A 114 20.26 12.57 35.71
N GLY A 115 19.70 12.54 36.93
CA GLY A 115 19.73 13.67 37.86
C GLY A 115 21.15 14.07 38.25
N GLN A 116 21.97 13.11 38.69
CA GLN A 116 23.38 13.35 39.03
C GLN A 116 24.18 13.82 37.81
N LYS A 117 23.90 13.27 36.64
CA LYS A 117 24.55 13.68 35.39
C LYS A 117 24.30 15.15 35.08
N ALA A 118 23.07 15.63 35.25
CA ALA A 118 22.73 17.03 35.07
C ALA A 118 23.47 17.95 36.06
N GLU A 119 23.66 17.50 37.30
CA GLU A 119 24.46 18.23 38.30
C GLU A 119 25.95 18.30 37.89
N VAL A 120 26.52 17.18 37.44
CA VAL A 120 27.90 17.11 36.92
C VAL A 120 28.09 18.03 35.71
N ASP A 121 27.13 18.04 34.78
CA ASP A 121 27.18 18.93 33.60
C ASP A 121 27.11 20.42 34.01
N GLY A 122 26.29 20.75 35.02
CA GLY A 122 26.24 22.09 35.61
C GLY A 122 27.56 22.51 36.26
N LEU A 123 28.16 21.66 37.09
CA LEU A 123 29.45 21.89 37.74
C LEU A 123 30.60 21.98 36.71
N LYS A 124 30.55 21.16 35.66
CA LYS A 124 31.51 21.20 34.56
C LYS A 124 31.48 22.57 33.87
N TYR A 125 30.30 23.08 33.54
CA TYR A 125 30.15 24.41 32.95
C TYR A 125 30.75 25.51 33.85
N LEU A 126 30.51 25.45 35.17
CA LEU A 126 31.09 26.41 36.12
C LEU A 126 32.61 26.35 36.12
N VAL A 127 33.21 25.15 36.18
CA VAL A 127 34.66 24.96 36.13
C VAL A 127 35.26 25.43 34.80
N GLU A 128 34.60 25.17 33.67
CA GLU A 128 35.03 25.64 32.35
C GLU A 128 34.95 27.17 32.24
N SER A 129 33.88 27.77 32.77
CA SER A 129 33.71 29.22 32.85
C SER A 129 34.79 29.87 33.72
N GLU A 130 35.09 29.31 34.90
CA GLU A 130 36.19 29.76 35.75
C GLU A 130 37.53 29.75 34.98
N ASN A 131 37.87 28.64 34.35
CA ASN A 131 39.11 28.46 33.60
C ASN A 131 39.23 29.44 32.42
N ALA A 132 38.12 29.76 31.75
CA ALA A 132 38.10 30.72 30.64
C ALA A 132 38.32 32.18 31.09
N HIS A 133 37.91 32.54 32.32
CA HIS A 133 37.99 33.89 32.86
C HIS A 133 39.27 34.19 33.67
N GLN A 134 40.15 33.20 33.92
CA GLN A 134 41.40 33.39 34.67
C GLN A 134 42.43 34.36 34.06
N ASN A 135 42.25 34.82 32.81
CA ASN A 135 43.19 35.76 32.17
C ASN A 135 42.96 37.24 32.53
N ASN A 136 41.86 37.61 33.20
CA ASN A 136 41.50 39.00 33.47
C ASN A 136 41.49 39.32 34.97
N GLY A 137 42.66 39.28 35.61
CA GLY A 137 43.10 40.17 36.70
C GLY A 137 42.32 40.30 38.03
N ASP A 138 41.05 39.91 38.16
CA ASP A 138 40.23 40.25 39.32
C ASP A 138 39.51 39.04 39.94
N HIS A 139 39.65 38.95 41.26
CA HIS A 139 38.88 38.19 42.26
C HIS A 139 38.81 36.65 42.16
N HIS A 140 39.55 36.01 43.08
CA HIS A 140 39.45 34.59 43.42
C HIS A 140 38.12 34.27 44.15
N GLY A 141 37.14 33.71 43.43
CA GLY A 141 36.07 32.91 44.04
C GLY A 141 36.59 31.51 44.45
N PRO A 142 35.84 30.77 45.29
CA PRO A 142 36.15 29.36 45.56
C PRO A 142 36.04 28.57 44.25
N SER A 143 37.00 27.71 43.93
CA SER A 143 36.93 26.90 42.71
C SER A 143 35.94 25.74 42.87
N HIS A 144 35.03 25.60 41.92
CA HIS A 144 34.09 24.47 41.84
C HIS A 144 34.75 23.13 41.47
N LYS A 145 36.07 23.09 41.28
CA LYS A 145 36.80 21.89 40.85
C LYS A 145 36.65 20.71 41.82
N ASN A 146 36.70 20.95 43.13
CA ASN A 146 36.57 19.86 44.12
C ASN A 146 35.13 19.32 44.17
N GLU A 147 34.13 20.20 44.02
CA GLU A 147 32.71 19.84 43.94
C GLU A 147 32.44 19.02 42.68
N TYR A 148 33.00 19.43 41.53
CA TYR A 148 32.93 18.68 40.28
C TYR A 148 33.55 17.28 40.41
N LEU A 149 34.73 17.15 41.02
CA LEU A 149 35.37 15.85 41.23
C LEU A 149 34.55 14.95 42.18
N ALA A 150 33.94 15.51 43.22
CA ALA A 150 33.06 14.78 44.12
C ALA A 150 31.79 14.30 43.40
N ALA A 151 31.16 15.18 42.61
CA ALA A 151 29.97 14.86 41.83
C ALA A 151 30.25 13.81 40.74
N LEU A 152 31.44 13.82 40.15
CA LEU A 152 31.89 12.78 39.21
C LEU A 152 31.99 11.40 39.88
N ASN A 153 32.54 11.31 41.10
CA ASN A 153 32.61 10.04 41.82
C ASN A 153 31.21 9.48 42.12
N LEU A 154 30.28 10.35 42.55
CA LEU A 154 28.86 10.00 42.74
C LEU A 154 28.19 9.54 41.44
N LEU A 155 28.49 10.20 40.33
CA LEU A 155 27.99 9.79 39.01
C LEU A 155 28.47 8.39 38.62
N ASP A 156 29.74 8.08 38.89
CA ASP A 156 30.29 6.74 38.67
C ASP A 156 29.64 5.68 39.56
N GLU A 157 29.36 5.99 40.82
CA GLU A 157 28.60 5.10 41.72
C GLU A 157 27.19 4.81 41.18
N PHE A 158 26.44 5.84 40.79
CA PHE A 158 25.09 5.66 40.23
C PHE A 158 25.11 4.97 38.86
N ARG A 159 26.15 5.18 38.05
CA ARG A 159 26.36 4.46 36.80
C ARG A 159 26.49 2.96 37.05
N LEU A 160 27.32 2.55 38.01
CA LEU A 160 27.49 1.13 38.34
C LEU A 160 26.19 0.49 38.83
N ILE A 161 25.39 1.20 39.63
CA ILE A 161 24.08 0.72 40.08
C ILE A 161 23.13 0.50 38.90
N LYS A 162 23.01 1.51 38.02
CA LYS A 162 22.20 1.45 36.80
C LYS A 162 22.64 0.30 35.88
N GLU A 163 23.94 0.15 35.64
CA GLU A 163 24.50 -0.92 34.81
C GLU A 163 24.24 -2.30 35.44
N GLY A 164 24.29 -2.39 36.78
CA GLY A 164 23.94 -3.61 37.51
C GLY A 164 22.50 -4.06 37.25
N THR A 165 21.52 -3.15 37.30
CA THR A 165 20.13 -3.51 36.92
C THR A 165 19.94 -3.82 35.46
N GLU A 166 20.66 -3.15 34.55
CA GLU A 166 20.60 -3.48 33.12
C GLU A 166 21.07 -4.91 32.85
N ILE A 167 22.11 -5.37 33.54
CA ILE A 167 22.59 -6.75 33.46
C ILE A 167 21.53 -7.73 33.97
N GLU A 168 20.96 -7.48 35.15
CA GLU A 168 19.90 -8.34 35.72
C GLU A 168 18.66 -8.42 34.80
N ILE A 169 18.27 -7.31 34.17
CA ILE A 169 17.19 -7.27 33.18
C ILE A 169 17.56 -8.14 31.97
N SER A 170 18.77 -7.98 31.42
CA SER A 170 19.23 -8.73 30.26
C SER A 170 19.25 -10.24 30.54
N GLU A 171 19.75 -10.66 31.70
CA GLU A 171 19.78 -12.07 32.10
C GLU A 171 18.37 -12.67 32.21
N ASN A 172 17.43 -11.92 32.78
CA ASN A 172 16.04 -12.36 32.90
C ASN A 172 15.32 -12.39 31.54
N GLU A 173 15.54 -11.40 30.68
CA GLU A 173 15.01 -11.40 29.30
C GLU A 173 15.56 -12.57 28.49
N ASP A 174 16.86 -12.90 28.62
CA ASP A 174 17.46 -14.06 27.98
C ASP A 174 16.90 -15.38 28.51
N ALA A 175 16.63 -15.47 29.82
CA ALA A 175 15.96 -16.63 30.42
C ALA A 175 14.55 -16.83 29.84
N ILE A 176 13.73 -15.78 29.80
CA ILE A 176 12.39 -15.81 29.20
C ILE A 176 12.47 -16.18 27.71
N LYS A 177 13.39 -15.57 26.97
CA LYS A 177 13.61 -15.85 25.54
C LYS A 177 14.01 -17.30 25.31
N SER A 178 14.87 -17.86 26.16
CA SER A 178 15.28 -19.27 26.06
C SER A 178 14.10 -20.22 26.27
N MET A 179 13.20 -19.91 27.22
CA MET A 179 11.98 -20.69 27.47
C MET A 179 11.01 -20.61 26.28
N LYS A 180 10.88 -19.45 25.64
CA LYS A 180 10.00 -19.23 24.48
C LYS A 180 10.65 -19.61 23.14
N ALA A 181 11.93 -20.01 23.12
CA ALA A 181 12.68 -20.24 21.89
C ALA A 181 12.12 -21.39 21.05
N GLU A 182 11.72 -22.51 21.68
CA GLU A 182 11.17 -23.66 20.96
C GLU A 182 9.84 -23.31 20.29
N ILE A 183 8.91 -22.65 21.00
CA ILE A 183 7.64 -22.20 20.43
C ILE A 183 7.86 -21.22 19.29
N LYS A 184 8.76 -20.24 19.47
CA LYS A 184 9.09 -19.29 18.41
C LYS A 184 9.60 -20.01 17.16
N LEU A 185 10.54 -20.95 17.32
CA LEU A 185 11.08 -21.74 16.22
C LEU A 185 9.98 -22.52 15.48
N ARG A 186 9.12 -23.24 16.23
CA ARG A 186 8.02 -24.01 15.62
C ARG A 186 6.97 -23.13 14.95
N SER A 187 6.68 -21.96 15.54
CA SER A 187 5.78 -20.97 14.94
C SER A 187 6.37 -20.39 13.65
N ASP A 188 7.66 -20.08 13.63
CA ASP A 188 8.35 -19.58 12.43
C ASP A 188 8.37 -20.65 11.31
N GLU A 189 8.63 -21.92 11.64
CA GLU A 189 8.54 -23.05 10.72
C GLU A 189 7.12 -23.20 10.12
N LEU A 190 6.08 -23.14 10.97
CA LEU A 190 4.68 -23.19 10.52
C LEU A 190 4.34 -21.99 9.61
N ASN A 191 4.76 -20.79 10.00
CA ASN A 191 4.53 -19.57 9.22
C ASN A 191 5.24 -19.61 7.86
N MET A 192 6.40 -20.25 7.76
CA MET A 192 7.08 -20.47 6.48
C MET A 192 6.27 -21.35 5.54
N VAL A 193 5.73 -22.47 6.06
CA VAL A 193 4.89 -23.40 5.28
C VAL A 193 3.59 -22.71 4.86
N LEU A 194 2.95 -21.99 5.78
CA LEU A 194 1.69 -21.29 5.51
C LEU A 194 1.86 -19.95 4.79
N LYS A 195 3.09 -19.53 4.47
CA LYS A 195 3.35 -18.18 3.94
C LYS A 195 2.52 -17.89 2.69
N LYS A 196 2.52 -18.80 1.72
CA LYS A 196 1.79 -18.63 0.46
C LYS A 196 0.27 -18.66 0.67
N VAL A 197 -0.22 -19.63 1.44
CA VAL A 197 -1.64 -19.73 1.85
C VAL A 197 -2.10 -18.43 2.49
N ASN A 198 -1.36 -17.91 3.46
CA ASN A 198 -1.68 -16.67 4.16
C ASN A 198 -1.67 -15.46 3.21
N ILE A 199 -0.77 -15.41 2.22
CA ILE A 199 -0.75 -14.33 1.22
C ILE A 199 -2.01 -14.41 0.35
N LEU A 200 -2.38 -15.59 -0.14
CA LEU A 200 -3.55 -15.81 -0.98
C LEU A 200 -4.86 -15.54 -0.23
N ASP A 201 -4.98 -16.03 1.01
CA ASP A 201 -6.15 -15.79 1.86
C ASP A 201 -6.31 -14.29 2.20
N ASN A 202 -5.21 -13.61 2.55
CA ASN A 202 -5.25 -12.17 2.81
C ASN A 202 -5.57 -11.37 1.53
N LYS A 203 -5.13 -11.83 0.36
CA LYS A 203 -5.55 -11.26 -0.92
C LYS A 203 -7.07 -11.42 -1.06
N LEU A 204 -7.60 -12.63 -0.97
CA LEU A 204 -9.04 -12.92 -1.07
C LEU A 204 -9.90 -12.11 -0.10
N LYS A 205 -9.48 -11.95 1.16
CA LYS A 205 -10.20 -11.08 2.13
C LYS A 205 -10.29 -9.60 1.72
N LYS A 206 -9.34 -9.12 0.91
CA LYS A 206 -9.35 -7.76 0.37
C LYS A 206 -10.11 -7.65 -0.95
N ILE A 207 -10.17 -8.75 -1.71
CA ILE A 207 -10.68 -8.71 -3.08
C ILE A 207 -12.10 -9.24 -3.24
N ASP A 208 -12.46 -10.25 -2.47
CA ASP A 208 -13.78 -10.88 -2.48
C ASP A 208 -14.67 -10.28 -1.40
N ARG A 209 -15.73 -9.60 -1.84
CA ARG A 209 -16.74 -8.98 -0.97
C ARG A 209 -17.43 -10.01 -0.07
N ASN A 210 -17.59 -11.25 -0.51
CA ASN A 210 -18.25 -12.29 0.28
C ASN A 210 -17.43 -12.71 1.50
N ARG A 211 -16.11 -12.51 1.45
CA ARG A 211 -15.17 -12.79 2.55
C ARG A 211 -14.95 -11.58 3.47
N MET A 212 -15.54 -10.43 3.16
CA MET A 212 -15.45 -9.22 3.98
C MET A 212 -16.46 -9.22 5.13
N THR A 213 -16.17 -8.42 6.17
CA THR A 213 -17.14 -8.15 7.25
C THR A 213 -18.30 -7.29 6.75
N LEU A 214 -19.48 -7.40 7.39
CA LEU A 214 -20.67 -6.61 7.01
C LEU A 214 -20.40 -5.10 6.97
N ALA A 215 -19.61 -4.56 7.91
CA ALA A 215 -19.24 -3.15 7.93
C ALA A 215 -18.39 -2.75 6.70
N ASN A 216 -17.45 -3.62 6.30
CA ASN A 216 -16.61 -3.38 5.13
C ASN A 216 -17.40 -3.52 3.83
N GLN A 217 -18.36 -4.46 3.76
CA GLN A 217 -19.25 -4.61 2.60
C GLN A 217 -20.09 -3.35 2.37
N VAL A 218 -20.70 -2.81 3.43
CA VAL A 218 -21.47 -1.56 3.34
C VAL A 218 -20.55 -0.39 2.96
N GLY A 219 -19.36 -0.32 3.53
CA GLY A 219 -18.36 0.69 3.19
C GLY A 219 -17.95 0.65 1.72
N ASP A 220 -17.75 -0.54 1.15
CA ASP A 220 -17.39 -0.72 -0.26
C ASP A 220 -18.50 -0.23 -1.20
N VAL A 221 -19.75 -0.60 -0.93
CA VAL A 221 -20.92 -0.17 -1.73
C VAL A 221 -21.13 1.35 -1.67
N VAL A 222 -20.91 1.97 -0.50
CA VAL A 222 -21.06 3.43 -0.35
C VAL A 222 -19.95 4.18 -1.07
N ARG A 223 -18.72 3.66 -1.10
CA ARG A 223 -17.60 4.28 -1.86
C ARG A 223 -17.82 4.22 -3.37
N ASP A 224 -18.47 3.17 -3.87
CA ASP A 224 -18.78 2.99 -5.29
C ASP A 224 -19.90 3.94 -5.81
N LEU A 225 -20.52 4.75 -4.94
CA LEU A 225 -21.57 5.68 -5.37
C LEU A 225 -20.98 6.84 -6.18
N PRO A 226 -21.65 7.26 -7.29
CA PRO A 226 -21.30 8.48 -8.01
C PRO A 226 -21.21 9.65 -7.02
N ILE A 227 -20.11 10.43 -7.07
CA ILE A 227 -19.67 11.49 -6.13
C ILE A 227 -18.71 11.01 -5.04
N LEU A 228 -18.96 9.89 -4.37
CA LEU A 228 -18.06 9.37 -3.33
C LEU A 228 -16.85 8.63 -3.92
N ASP A 229 -16.99 8.11 -5.14
CA ASP A 229 -15.93 7.48 -5.94
C ASP A 229 -14.73 8.43 -6.17
N PHE A 230 -14.94 9.76 -6.20
CA PHE A 230 -13.84 10.71 -6.40
C PHE A 230 -12.84 10.76 -5.22
N LEU A 231 -13.27 10.42 -4.00
CA LEU A 231 -12.41 10.52 -2.80
C LEU A 231 -11.43 9.35 -2.69
N ASP A 232 -11.88 8.14 -3.02
CA ASP A 232 -11.07 6.91 -3.00
C ASP A 232 -11.68 5.88 -3.97
N PRO A 233 -11.44 6.04 -5.30
CA PRO A 233 -12.11 5.22 -6.30
C PRO A 233 -11.65 3.78 -6.21
N TYR A 234 -12.61 2.86 -6.17
CA TYR A 234 -12.31 1.43 -6.19
C TYR A 234 -11.70 1.02 -7.54
N TYR A 235 -12.28 1.53 -8.63
CA TYR A 235 -11.79 1.35 -9.99
C TYR A 235 -11.12 2.63 -10.46
N LYS A 236 -9.81 2.56 -10.72
CA LYS A 236 -8.99 3.73 -11.02
C LYS A 236 -8.12 3.53 -12.24
N ILE A 237 -7.80 4.64 -12.88
CA ILE A 237 -6.82 4.66 -13.97
C ILE A 237 -5.45 4.29 -13.39
N ASN A 238 -4.85 3.23 -13.93
CA ASN A 238 -3.47 2.87 -13.65
C ASN A 238 -2.59 3.67 -14.60
N GLN A 239 -1.85 4.66 -14.07
CA GLN A 239 -1.03 5.56 -14.86
C GLN A 239 0.46 5.39 -14.58
N VAL A 240 1.21 4.99 -15.61
CA VAL A 240 2.67 4.94 -15.60
C VAL A 240 3.22 6.18 -16.31
N VAL A 241 4.13 6.89 -15.65
CA VAL A 241 4.80 8.08 -16.21
C VAL A 241 6.23 7.70 -16.57
N VAL A 242 6.48 7.56 -17.87
CA VAL A 242 7.77 7.14 -18.41
C VAL A 242 8.68 8.36 -18.53
N ARG A 243 9.54 8.55 -17.53
CA ARG A 243 10.33 9.79 -17.37
C ARG A 243 11.33 10.03 -18.51
N ASP A 244 11.96 8.96 -18.98
CA ASP A 244 13.06 9.04 -19.94
C ASP A 244 12.58 9.00 -21.40
N VAL A 245 11.34 8.55 -21.64
CA VAL A 245 10.71 8.57 -22.95
C VAL A 245 9.82 9.80 -23.05
N LYS A 246 10.31 10.84 -23.73
CA LYS A 246 9.58 12.10 -23.91
C LYS A 246 8.97 12.24 -25.29
N TYR A 247 8.01 13.13 -25.40
CA TYR A 247 7.47 13.58 -26.68
C TYR A 247 7.29 15.09 -26.69
N ASP A 248 7.42 15.68 -27.87
CA ASP A 248 7.27 17.12 -28.08
C ASP A 248 5.79 17.53 -28.07
N VAL A 249 5.46 18.49 -27.22
CA VAL A 249 4.19 19.23 -27.23
C VAL A 249 4.45 20.69 -27.57
N ASN A 250 4.58 20.97 -28.88
CA ASN A 250 4.80 22.28 -29.52
C ASN A 250 6.03 23.08 -29.03
N PHE A 251 6.16 23.32 -27.73
CA PHE A 251 7.17 24.17 -27.08
C PHE A 251 7.81 23.53 -25.84
N ALA A 252 7.48 22.29 -25.50
CA ALA A 252 8.07 21.57 -24.37
C ALA A 252 8.16 20.06 -24.65
N GLU A 253 9.21 19.42 -24.15
CA GLU A 253 9.28 17.96 -24.06
C GLU A 253 8.62 17.51 -22.78
N VAL A 254 7.60 16.65 -22.89
CA VAL A 254 6.92 16.08 -21.72
C VAL A 254 7.12 14.57 -21.67
N PRO A 255 7.24 13.98 -20.46
CA PRO A 255 7.26 12.53 -20.29
C PRO A 255 6.03 11.87 -20.93
N LYS A 256 6.22 10.71 -21.54
CA LYS A 256 5.09 9.88 -21.98
C LYS A 256 4.32 9.37 -20.77
N VAL A 257 3.01 9.30 -20.98
CA VAL A 257 2.07 8.78 -19.99
C VAL A 257 1.35 7.60 -20.60
N ASP A 258 1.33 6.51 -19.86
CA ASP A 258 0.73 5.23 -20.26
C ASP A 258 -0.36 4.84 -19.28
N ARG A 259 -1.50 4.38 -19.79
CA ARG A 259 -2.67 3.98 -19.03
C ARG A 259 -3.18 2.59 -19.43
N CYS A 260 -2.43 1.85 -20.24
CA CYS A 260 -2.88 0.58 -20.81
C CYS A 260 -3.21 -0.47 -19.74
N THR A 261 -2.50 -0.46 -18.61
CA THR A 261 -2.78 -1.33 -17.45
C THR A 261 -4.06 -0.97 -16.69
N SER A 262 -4.82 0.04 -17.15
CA SER A 262 -6.18 0.26 -16.66
C SER A 262 -7.15 -0.79 -17.16
N CYS A 263 -6.89 -1.39 -18.34
CA CYS A 263 -7.68 -2.48 -18.93
C CYS A 263 -6.88 -3.80 -19.01
N HIS A 264 -5.60 -3.74 -19.37
CA HIS A 264 -4.69 -4.89 -19.44
C HIS A 264 -4.11 -5.24 -18.06
N LEU A 265 -4.97 -5.65 -17.13
CA LEU A 265 -4.63 -5.76 -15.71
C LEU A 265 -3.81 -7.00 -15.35
N GLY A 266 -3.95 -8.10 -16.10
CA GLY A 266 -3.19 -9.33 -15.87
C GLY A 266 -1.84 -9.38 -16.59
N ILE A 267 -1.44 -8.28 -17.23
CA ILE A 267 -0.33 -8.28 -18.20
C ILE A 267 1.00 -8.70 -17.58
N ASP A 268 1.26 -8.37 -16.30
CA ASP A 268 2.50 -8.66 -15.57
C ASP A 268 2.43 -9.90 -14.68
N ASN A 269 1.26 -10.54 -14.58
CA ASN A 269 1.03 -11.64 -13.66
C ASN A 269 0.94 -12.98 -14.42
N PRO A 270 1.85 -13.95 -14.16
CA PRO A 270 1.86 -15.25 -14.85
C PRO A 270 0.59 -16.10 -14.64
N ASP A 271 -0.16 -15.87 -13.56
CA ASP A 271 -1.39 -16.60 -13.25
C ASP A 271 -2.50 -16.35 -14.28
N PHE A 272 -2.38 -15.31 -15.11
CA PHE A 272 -3.36 -14.90 -16.12
C PHE A 272 -3.02 -15.36 -17.54
N SER A 273 -2.04 -16.26 -17.71
CA SER A 273 -1.55 -16.67 -19.03
C SER A 273 -2.59 -17.36 -19.91
N ASP A 274 -3.55 -18.06 -19.30
CA ASP A 274 -4.65 -18.76 -19.99
C ASP A 274 -5.94 -17.94 -20.07
N THR A 275 -5.93 -16.68 -19.63
CA THR A 275 -7.12 -15.81 -19.63
C THR A 275 -7.31 -15.13 -21.00
N PRO A 276 -8.55 -14.80 -21.40
CA PRO A 276 -8.79 -14.13 -22.67
C PRO A 276 -8.23 -12.70 -22.69
N GLN A 277 -7.99 -12.17 -23.89
CA GLN A 277 -7.66 -10.75 -24.06
C GLN A 277 -8.82 -9.88 -23.55
N PRO A 278 -8.55 -8.73 -22.90
CA PRO A 278 -7.25 -8.09 -22.70
C PRO A 278 -6.47 -8.52 -21.44
N TYR A 279 -6.92 -9.55 -20.72
CA TYR A 279 -6.39 -9.92 -19.40
C TYR A 279 -5.17 -10.83 -19.44
N THR A 280 -4.89 -11.41 -20.60
CA THR A 280 -3.77 -12.33 -20.80
C THR A 280 -2.43 -11.71 -20.39
N THR A 281 -1.60 -12.49 -19.71
CA THR A 281 -0.21 -12.14 -19.40
C THR A 281 0.61 -11.85 -20.66
N HIS A 282 1.61 -10.97 -20.52
CA HIS A 282 2.57 -10.70 -21.58
C HIS A 282 3.37 -11.98 -21.93
N PRO A 283 3.57 -12.32 -23.22
CA PRO A 283 4.17 -13.59 -23.63
C PRO A 283 5.60 -13.88 -23.13
N ASN A 284 6.33 -12.86 -22.67
CA ASN A 284 7.70 -13.01 -22.17
C ASN A 284 7.98 -12.00 -21.04
N LEU A 285 7.71 -12.41 -19.80
CA LEU A 285 7.88 -11.59 -18.60
C LEU A 285 9.36 -11.40 -18.21
N ASP A 286 10.25 -12.30 -18.62
CA ASP A 286 11.69 -12.19 -18.32
C ASP A 286 12.34 -11.08 -19.14
N LEU A 287 11.82 -10.81 -20.35
CA LEU A 287 12.35 -9.79 -21.24
C LEU A 287 11.64 -8.43 -21.10
N TYR A 288 10.37 -8.44 -20.68
CA TYR A 288 9.52 -7.24 -20.70
C TYR A 288 8.73 -7.05 -19.41
N ILE A 289 8.36 -5.79 -19.15
CA ILE A 289 7.39 -5.24 -18.18
C ILE A 289 7.65 -5.50 -16.69
N THR A 290 8.21 -6.65 -16.31
CA THR A 290 8.53 -6.94 -14.92
C THR A 290 9.69 -6.08 -14.44
N SER A 291 9.76 -5.83 -13.12
CA SER A 291 10.82 -5.02 -12.51
C SER A 291 12.22 -5.63 -12.66
N ALA A 292 12.31 -6.95 -12.83
CA ALA A 292 13.56 -7.67 -13.06
C ALA A 292 13.93 -7.76 -14.55
N SER A 293 12.98 -7.49 -15.46
CA SER A 293 13.24 -7.56 -16.89
C SER A 293 14.17 -6.42 -17.35
N PRO A 294 14.86 -6.59 -18.49
CA PRO A 294 15.59 -5.50 -19.15
C PRO A 294 14.69 -4.33 -19.60
N HIS A 295 13.37 -4.55 -19.73
CA HIS A 295 12.40 -3.54 -20.15
C HIS A 295 11.27 -3.35 -19.13
N PRO A 296 11.56 -2.87 -17.91
CA PRO A 296 10.53 -2.72 -16.88
C PRO A 296 9.49 -1.67 -17.28
N MET A 297 8.23 -1.91 -16.91
CA MET A 297 7.10 -1.07 -17.34
C MET A 297 7.27 0.39 -16.95
N ASP A 298 7.84 0.68 -15.78
CA ASP A 298 8.03 2.06 -15.30
C ASP A 298 9.01 2.89 -16.15
N ASN A 299 9.93 2.24 -16.84
CA ASN A 299 10.96 2.92 -17.65
C ASN A 299 10.63 2.93 -19.15
N PHE A 300 9.80 2.00 -19.62
CA PHE A 300 9.48 1.88 -21.04
C PHE A 300 8.01 2.19 -21.36
N GLY A 301 7.08 1.81 -20.48
CA GLY A 301 5.64 1.84 -20.77
C GLY A 301 5.26 0.94 -21.96
N CYS A 302 3.96 0.85 -22.23
CA CYS A 302 3.41 0.04 -23.31
C CYS A 302 3.56 0.75 -24.66
N THR A 303 3.29 2.06 -24.69
CA THR A 303 3.26 2.88 -25.91
C THR A 303 4.64 3.06 -26.58
N SER A 304 5.74 2.80 -25.88
CA SER A 304 7.07 2.82 -26.51
C SER A 304 7.22 1.69 -27.54
N CYS A 305 6.65 0.52 -27.24
CA CYS A 305 6.64 -0.65 -28.11
C CYS A 305 5.39 -0.67 -29.01
N HIS A 306 4.21 -0.46 -28.44
CA HIS A 306 2.92 -0.62 -29.13
C HIS A 306 2.41 0.64 -29.85
N ALA A 307 3.05 1.79 -29.65
CA ALA A 307 2.53 3.10 -30.09
C ALA A 307 1.13 3.39 -29.51
N GLY A 308 0.39 4.29 -30.14
CA GLY A 308 -0.96 4.67 -29.71
C GLY A 308 -1.03 5.86 -28.78
N ARG A 309 -2.22 6.04 -28.20
CA ARG A 309 -2.53 7.14 -27.29
C ARG A 309 -2.54 6.64 -25.86
N GLY A 310 -1.38 6.69 -25.19
CA GLY A 310 -1.22 6.19 -23.82
C GLY A 310 -2.07 6.89 -22.76
N ARG A 311 -2.67 8.06 -23.08
CA ARG A 311 -3.65 8.73 -22.21
C ARG A 311 -5.10 8.27 -22.43
N GLY A 312 -5.35 7.45 -23.45
CA GLY A 312 -6.65 6.88 -23.75
C GLY A 312 -7.13 5.99 -22.61
N THR A 313 -8.45 5.95 -22.42
CA THR A 313 -9.15 5.21 -21.34
C THR A 313 -10.26 4.33 -21.90
N SER A 314 -10.34 4.24 -23.22
CA SER A 314 -11.36 3.53 -23.99
C SER A 314 -10.68 2.78 -25.14
N PHE A 315 -11.35 1.78 -25.71
CA PHE A 315 -10.79 0.98 -26.81
C PHE A 315 -10.40 1.87 -28.00
N VAL A 316 -11.31 2.71 -28.46
CA VAL A 316 -11.08 3.63 -29.59
C VAL A 316 -10.13 4.78 -29.21
N SER A 317 -10.26 5.34 -28.00
CA SER A 317 -9.45 6.50 -27.59
C SER A 317 -7.98 6.16 -27.37
N SER A 318 -7.66 4.90 -27.09
CA SER A 318 -6.29 4.36 -27.03
C SER A 318 -5.71 4.11 -28.42
N THR A 319 -6.52 4.25 -29.47
CA THR A 319 -6.19 4.11 -30.89
C THR A 319 -5.73 2.71 -31.27
N HIS A 320 -6.42 1.68 -30.76
CA HIS A 320 -6.22 0.30 -31.20
C HIS A 320 -6.37 0.19 -32.72
N THR A 321 -5.50 -0.58 -33.37
CA THR A 321 -5.52 -0.76 -34.82
C THR A 321 -5.71 -2.23 -35.16
N PRO A 322 -6.68 -2.56 -36.02
CA PRO A 322 -6.95 -3.95 -36.39
C PRO A 322 -5.77 -4.57 -37.15
N ASN A 323 -5.58 -5.88 -37.01
CA ASN A 323 -4.56 -6.62 -37.76
C ASN A 323 -5.01 -6.94 -39.19
N THR A 324 -6.32 -7.10 -39.39
CA THR A 324 -6.94 -7.52 -40.65
C THR A 324 -8.19 -6.70 -40.97
N PRO A 325 -8.62 -6.62 -42.24
CA PRO A 325 -9.90 -6.00 -42.61
C PRO A 325 -11.11 -6.65 -41.93
N GLU A 326 -11.03 -7.97 -41.66
CA GLU A 326 -12.07 -8.69 -40.94
C GLU A 326 -12.15 -8.27 -39.47
N ASP A 327 -11.01 -8.03 -38.81
CA ASP A 327 -10.98 -7.43 -37.47
C ASP A 327 -11.55 -6.01 -37.49
N GLU A 328 -11.26 -5.22 -38.53
CA GLU A 328 -11.78 -3.86 -38.67
C GLU A 328 -13.32 -3.86 -38.71
N GLU A 329 -13.91 -4.74 -39.52
CA GLU A 329 -15.37 -4.82 -39.62
C GLU A 329 -16.01 -5.32 -38.33
N ARG A 330 -15.42 -6.34 -37.71
CA ARG A 330 -15.87 -6.84 -36.40
C ARG A 330 -15.80 -5.75 -35.33
N TRP A 331 -14.71 -4.96 -35.30
CA TRP A 331 -14.54 -3.91 -34.29
C TRP A 331 -15.48 -2.72 -34.50
N LYS A 332 -15.90 -2.42 -35.73
CA LYS A 332 -16.97 -1.44 -35.99
C LYS A 332 -18.28 -1.86 -35.33
N GLU A 333 -18.61 -3.15 -35.36
CA GLU A 333 -19.83 -3.67 -34.74
C GLU A 333 -19.71 -3.81 -33.22
N GLU A 334 -18.59 -4.34 -32.72
CA GLU A 334 -18.40 -4.67 -31.29
C GLU A 334 -18.02 -3.46 -30.42
N TYR A 335 -17.21 -2.54 -30.95
CA TYR A 335 -16.57 -1.47 -30.18
C TYR A 335 -16.84 -0.07 -30.73
N ASP A 336 -17.77 0.06 -31.70
CA ASP A 336 -18.00 1.30 -32.45
C ASP A 336 -16.68 1.88 -32.99
N TRP A 337 -15.80 1.00 -33.47
CA TRP A 337 -14.44 1.39 -33.81
C TRP A 337 -14.41 2.32 -35.02
N GLU A 338 -13.74 3.46 -34.84
CA GLU A 338 -13.39 4.36 -35.91
C GLU A 338 -11.93 4.80 -35.83
N LYS A 339 -11.35 5.11 -37.01
CA LYS A 339 -10.00 5.67 -37.06
C LYS A 339 -10.01 7.07 -36.45
N MET A 340 -9.21 7.27 -35.41
CA MET A 340 -9.00 8.60 -34.82
C MET A 340 -8.16 9.49 -35.75
N HIS A 341 -8.84 10.28 -36.59
CA HIS A 341 -8.22 11.11 -37.63
C HIS A 341 -7.22 12.16 -37.11
N HIS A 342 -7.43 12.65 -35.88
CA HIS A 342 -6.58 13.70 -35.28
C HIS A 342 -5.41 13.17 -34.47
N TRP A 343 -5.21 11.85 -34.42
CA TRP A 343 -4.07 11.24 -33.74
C TRP A 343 -3.10 10.63 -34.76
N LEU A 344 -1.93 11.25 -34.88
CA LEU A 344 -0.95 10.91 -35.93
C LEU A 344 -0.16 9.62 -35.64
N GLN A 345 -0.26 9.07 -34.43
CA GLN A 345 0.50 7.91 -33.97
C GLN A 345 -0.43 6.83 -33.39
N PRO A 346 -1.30 6.21 -34.21
CA PRO A 346 -2.17 5.12 -33.74
C PRO A 346 -1.33 3.93 -33.26
N MET A 347 -1.94 3.01 -32.50
CA MET A 347 -1.25 1.78 -32.10
C MET A 347 -0.82 1.01 -33.34
N LEU A 348 0.32 0.34 -33.27
CA LEU A 348 0.73 -0.58 -34.32
C LEU A 348 -0.17 -1.82 -34.26
N PRO A 349 -0.65 -2.35 -35.40
CA PRO A 349 -1.15 -3.71 -35.45
C PRO A 349 -0.14 -4.65 -34.79
N THR A 350 -0.60 -5.60 -33.98
CA THR A 350 0.24 -6.51 -33.16
C THR A 350 1.37 -7.15 -33.97
N ARG A 351 1.11 -7.53 -35.22
CA ARG A 351 2.11 -8.12 -36.14
C ARG A 351 3.32 -7.22 -36.45
N TYR A 352 3.19 -5.91 -36.19
CA TYR A 352 4.23 -4.91 -36.45
C TYR A 352 4.84 -4.34 -35.16
N THR A 353 4.42 -4.78 -33.97
CA THR A 353 4.94 -4.27 -32.69
C THR A 353 6.47 -4.41 -32.58
N GLN A 354 7.03 -5.51 -33.08
CA GLN A 354 8.49 -5.75 -33.05
C GLN A 354 9.29 -4.73 -33.87
N ALA A 355 8.67 -4.02 -34.83
CA ALA A 355 9.36 -2.95 -35.56
C ALA A 355 9.77 -1.78 -34.66
N SER A 356 9.10 -1.59 -33.50
CA SER A 356 9.46 -0.56 -32.54
C SER A 356 10.80 -0.80 -31.85
N CYS A 357 11.34 -2.03 -31.84
CA CYS A 357 12.63 -2.34 -31.21
C CYS A 357 13.78 -1.52 -31.83
N PHE A 358 13.71 -1.26 -33.14
CA PHE A 358 14.70 -0.46 -33.88
C PHE A 358 14.75 1.02 -33.46
N LYS A 359 13.77 1.51 -32.69
CA LYS A 359 13.83 2.87 -32.12
C LYS A 359 14.94 3.03 -31.08
N CYS A 360 15.37 1.93 -30.47
CA CYS A 360 16.40 1.92 -29.42
C CYS A 360 17.58 0.99 -29.74
N HIS A 361 17.37 -0.06 -30.54
CA HIS A 361 18.38 -1.05 -30.92
C HIS A 361 18.73 -0.95 -32.40
N SER A 362 19.38 0.15 -32.78
CA SER A 362 19.84 0.44 -34.15
C SER A 362 21.34 0.24 -34.31
#